data_AF-A0AAD7W000-F1
#
_entry.id   AF-A0AAD7W000-F1
#
_cell.length_a   1.000
_cell.length_b   1.000
_cell.length_c   1.000
_cell.angle_alpha   90.00
_cell.angle_beta   90.00
_cell.angle_gamma   90.00
#
_symmetry.space_group_name_H-M   'P 1'
#
loop_
_entity.id
_entity.type
_entity.pdbx_description
1 polymer ?
#
loop_
_entity_poly.entity_id
_entity_poly.type
_entity_poly.pdbx_seq_one_letter_code
_entity_poly.pdbx_strand_id
1 'polypeptide(L)'
;MSPLQYFKQFFSEDILEVIVEQSNLYAIQCDANKPLNLTTKELEQFLGTVAYMSLFGLPSTCMFWNNACRVFQVADTMTLNRWEAIRTSLHFSNNEEKQERGK
;
A
#
# COMPACT_ATOMS: atom_id res chain seq x y z
N MET A 1 1.79 17.57 -19.50
CA MET A 1 1.37 16.59 -18.47
C MET A 1 2.57 16.28 -17.61
N SER A 2 2.47 16.43 -16.29
CA SER A 2 3.54 16.05 -15.35
C SER A 2 3.51 14.54 -15.06
N PRO A 3 4.61 13.95 -14.56
CA PRO A 3 4.62 12.54 -14.15
C PRO A 3 3.50 12.19 -13.15
N LEU A 4 3.22 13.09 -12.20
CA LEU A 4 2.12 12.94 -11.24
C LEU A 4 0.75 12.92 -11.92
N GLN A 5 0.52 13.82 -12.90
CA GLN A 5 -0.73 13.85 -13.65
C GLN A 5 -0.94 12.56 -14.43
N TYR A 6 0.11 12.00 -15.05
CA TYR A 6 0.03 10.72 -15.75
C TYR A 6 -0.29 9.57 -14.79
N PHE A 7 0.37 9.51 -13.62
CA PHE A 7 0.10 8.50 -12.59
C PHE A 7 -1.38 8.53 -12.13
N LYS A 8 -1.92 9.73 -11.89
CA LYS A 8 -3.32 9.92 -11.47
C LYS A 8 -4.36 9.55 -12.54
N GLN A 9 -3.95 9.29 -13.79
CA GLN A 9 -4.85 8.72 -14.79
C GLN A 9 -5.14 7.23 -14.55
N PHE A 10 -4.23 6.50 -13.90
CA PHE A 10 -4.39 5.08 -13.57
C PHE A 10 -4.88 4.88 -12.13
N PHE A 11 -4.45 5.75 -11.23
CA PHE A 11 -4.85 5.74 -9.82
C PHE A 11 -5.65 7.02 -9.53
N SER A 12 -6.92 7.00 -9.97
CA SER A 12 -7.86 8.08 -9.65
C SER A 12 -8.16 8.14 -8.15
N GLU A 13 -8.67 9.28 -7.68
CA GLU A 13 -9.07 9.46 -6.28
C GLU A 13 -10.11 8.41 -5.87
N ASP A 14 -11.11 8.15 -6.70
CA ASP A 14 -12.13 7.10 -6.47
C ASP A 14 -11.50 5.70 -6.26
N ILE A 15 -10.51 5.32 -7.08
CA ILE A 15 -9.83 4.03 -6.95
C ILE A 15 -9.05 3.97 -5.63
N LEU A 16 -8.35 5.05 -5.28
CA LEU A 16 -7.60 5.11 -4.03
C LEU A 16 -8.53 5.03 -2.81
N GLU A 17 -9.68 5.68 -2.85
CA GLU A 17 -10.69 5.61 -1.79
C GLU A 17 -11.22 4.18 -1.60
N VAL A 18 -11.54 3.48 -2.70
CA VAL A 18 -11.96 2.07 -2.63
C VAL A 18 -10.86 1.20 -2.01
N ILE A 19 -9.60 1.36 -2.43
CA ILE A 19 -8.49 0.58 -1.87
C ILE A 19 -8.34 0.86 -0.37
N VAL A 20 -8.46 2.12 0.05
CA VAL A 20 -8.39 2.50 1.47
C VAL A 20 -9.51 1.85 2.27
N GLU A 21 -10.75 1.94 1.79
CA GLU A 21 -11.91 1.36 2.44
C GLU A 21 -11.75 -0.15 2.59
N GLN A 22 -11.44 -0.85 1.49
CA GLN A 22 -11.35 -2.30 1.48
C GLN A 22 -10.15 -2.81 2.31
N SER A 23 -9.01 -2.11 2.28
CA SER A 23 -7.83 -2.48 3.09
C SER A 23 -8.10 -2.30 4.59
N ASN A 24 -8.81 -1.24 4.98
CA ASN A 24 -9.19 -1.00 6.37
C ASN A 24 -10.22 -2.04 6.86
N LEU A 25 -11.24 -2.33 6.04
CA LEU A 25 -12.23 -3.37 6.33
C LEU A 25 -11.56 -4.73 6.51
N TYR A 26 -10.67 -5.10 5.60
CA TYR A 26 -9.93 -6.36 5.69
C TYR A 26 -9.11 -6.49 6.97
N ALA A 27 -8.43 -5.41 7.39
CA ALA A 27 -7.66 -5.41 8.62
C ALA A 27 -8.54 -5.67 9.86
N ILE A 28 -9.72 -5.06 9.92
CA ILE A 28 -10.70 -5.27 11.00
C ILE A 28 -11.25 -6.70 10.97
N GLN A 29 -11.53 -7.25 9.79
CA GLN A 29 -11.96 -8.64 9.61
C GLN A 29 -10.89 -9.64 10.09
N CYS A 30 -9.60 -9.32 9.93
CA CYS A 30 -8.50 -10.16 10.39
C CYS A 30 -8.30 -10.08 11.91
N ASP A 31 -8.27 -8.87 12.47
CA ASP A 31 -8.11 -8.63 13.90
C ASP A 31 -8.73 -7.27 14.27
N ALA A 32 -9.92 -7.30 14.87
CA ALA A 32 -10.67 -6.10 15.25
C ALA A 32 -9.92 -5.20 16.26
N ASN A 33 -8.90 -5.70 16.95
CA ASN A 33 -8.09 -4.92 17.88
C ASN A 33 -6.91 -4.21 17.20
N LYS A 34 -6.68 -4.46 15.90
CA LYS A 34 -5.57 -3.89 15.13
C LYS A 34 -6.08 -3.25 13.82
N PRO A 35 -6.88 -2.18 13.91
CA PRO A 35 -7.32 -1.45 12.73
C PRO A 35 -6.12 -0.87 11.98
N LEU A 36 -6.14 -0.97 10.64
CA LEU A 36 -5.05 -0.44 9.81
C LEU A 36 -5.02 1.09 9.83
N ASN A 37 -6.18 1.76 9.89
CA ASN A 37 -6.30 3.23 9.84
C ASN A 37 -5.54 3.85 8.66
N LEU A 38 -5.55 3.18 7.50
CA LEU A 38 -4.96 3.68 6.27
C LEU A 38 -5.74 4.90 5.78
N THR A 39 -5.02 5.90 5.26
CA THR A 39 -5.60 7.08 4.61
C THR A 39 -5.20 7.12 3.14
N THR A 40 -5.96 7.82 2.30
CA THR A 40 -5.63 8.00 0.87
C THR A 40 -4.23 8.58 0.67
N LYS A 41 -3.86 9.58 1.48
CA LYS A 41 -2.52 10.19 1.45
C LYS A 41 -1.41 9.17 1.75
N GLU A 42 -1.63 8.32 2.75
CA GLU A 42 -0.65 7.30 3.12
C GLU A 42 -0.58 6.17 2.08
N LEU A 43 -1.71 5.83 1.44
CA LEU A 43 -1.73 4.94 0.29
C LEU A 43 -0.96 5.52 -0.91
N GLU A 44 -1.09 6.82 -1.20
CA GLU A 44 -0.29 7.49 -2.23
C GLU A 44 1.22 7.41 -1.90
N GLN A 45 1.61 7.61 -0.63
CA GLN A 45 2.99 7.43 -0.18
C GLN A 45 3.47 5.98 -0.35
N PHE A 46 2.61 4.99 -0.06
CA PHE A 46 2.91 3.58 -0.25
C PHE A 46 3.13 3.25 -1.73
N LEU A 47 2.23 3.67 -2.61
CA LEU A 47 2.34 3.46 -4.06
C LEU A 47 3.56 4.17 -4.65
N GLY A 48 3.83 5.41 -4.21
CA GLY A 48 5.05 6.13 -4.55
C GLY A 48 6.32 5.40 -4.10
N THR A 49 6.27 4.80 -2.90
CA THR A 49 7.36 3.96 -2.37
C THR A 49 7.56 2.71 -3.22
N VAL A 50 6.49 2.00 -3.61
CA VAL A 50 6.55 0.85 -4.54
C VAL A 50 7.20 1.25 -5.86
N ALA A 51 6.73 2.34 -6.47
CA ALA A 51 7.26 2.84 -7.73
C ALA A 51 8.75 3.20 -7.62
N TYR A 52 9.14 3.89 -6.53
CA TYR A 52 10.53 4.28 -6.31
C TYR A 52 11.44 3.07 -6.05
N MET A 53 11.00 2.10 -5.24
CA MET A 53 11.73 0.86 -4.99
C MET A 53 11.98 0.07 -6.28
N SER A 54 11.06 0.11 -7.23
CA SER A 54 11.21 -0.59 -8.52
C SER A 54 12.42 -0.12 -9.35
N LEU A 55 12.97 1.06 -9.04
CA LEU A 55 14.20 1.58 -9.65
C LEU A 55 15.46 0.88 -9.12
N PHE A 56 15.35 0.09 -8.05
CA PHE A 56 16.44 -0.60 -7.39
C PHE A 56 16.28 -2.12 -7.51
N GLY A 57 17.38 -2.84 -7.72
CA GLY A 57 17.40 -4.31 -7.78
C GLY A 57 17.65 -4.98 -6.42
N LEU A 58 17.11 -4.46 -5.32
CA LEU A 58 17.33 -5.06 -3.99
C LEU A 58 16.49 -6.35 -3.85
N PRO A 59 17.06 -7.44 -3.30
CA PRO A 59 16.38 -8.73 -3.22
C PRO A 59 15.25 -8.78 -2.18
N SER A 60 15.21 -7.81 -1.25
CA SER A 60 14.18 -7.72 -0.23
C SER A 60 13.81 -6.27 0.06
N THR A 61 12.52 -6.01 0.23
CA THR A 61 11.99 -4.68 0.59
C THR A 61 12.54 -4.19 1.93
N CYS A 62 12.80 -5.07 2.90
CA CYS A 62 13.31 -4.64 4.21
C CYS A 62 14.71 -4.01 4.13
N MET A 63 15.49 -4.30 3.08
CA MET A 63 16.83 -3.74 2.91
C MET A 63 16.82 -2.23 2.72
N PHE A 64 15.75 -1.65 2.17
CA PHE A 64 15.63 -0.20 2.01
C PHE A 64 15.64 0.55 3.35
N TRP A 65 15.29 -0.11 4.45
CA TRP A 65 15.34 0.42 5.82
C TRP A 65 16.60 0.04 6.60
N ASN A 66 17.41 -0.89 6.08
CA ASN A 66 18.64 -1.32 6.72
C ASN A 66 19.73 -0.26 6.56
N ASN A 67 20.49 0.05 7.63
CA ASN A 67 21.55 1.06 7.60
C ASN A 67 22.59 0.87 6.48
N ALA A 68 22.93 -0.36 6.11
CA ALA A 68 23.94 -0.63 5.08
C ALA A 68 23.45 -0.34 3.66
N CYS A 69 22.13 -0.40 3.41
CA CYS A 69 21.51 -0.22 2.10
C CYS A 69 20.39 0.82 2.15
N ARG A 70 20.43 1.72 3.14
CA ARG A 70 19.32 2.62 3.43
C ARG A 70 19.07 3.54 2.25
N VAL A 71 17.82 3.58 1.81
CA VAL A 71 17.37 4.54 0.80
C VAL A 71 16.50 5.56 1.52
N PHE A 72 17.03 6.77 1.73
CA PHE A 72 16.38 7.81 2.52
C PHE A 72 14.96 8.13 2.03
N GLN A 73 14.77 8.23 0.71
CA GLN A 73 13.46 8.50 0.10
C GLN A 73 12.40 7.44 0.46
N VAL A 74 12.81 6.20 0.69
CA VAL A 74 11.90 5.13 1.14
C VAL A 74 11.75 5.17 2.65
N ALA A 75 12.88 5.11 3.35
CA ALA A 75 12.90 4.85 4.78
C ALA A 75 12.49 6.05 5.64
N ASP A 76 12.49 7.26 5.08
CA ASP A 76 12.01 8.49 5.72
C ASP A 76 10.54 8.79 5.34
N THR A 77 10.02 8.19 4.26
CA THR A 77 8.62 8.34 3.84
C THR A 77 7.68 7.54 4.74
N MET A 78 8.06 6.31 5.10
CA MET A 78 7.32 5.49 6.05
C MET A 78 8.24 4.49 6.75
N THR A 79 7.84 4.01 7.93
CA THR A 79 8.61 3.01 8.68
C THR A 79 8.44 1.61 8.10
N LEU A 80 9.41 0.71 8.31
CA LEU A 80 9.30 -0.69 7.85
C LEU A 80 8.06 -1.38 8.42
N ASN A 81 7.75 -1.16 9.70
CA ASN A 81 6.56 -1.74 10.33
C ASN A 81 5.27 -1.23 9.68
N ARG A 82 5.21 0.05 9.32
CA ARG A 82 4.05 0.60 8.63
C ARG A 82 3.93 0.10 7.20
N TRP A 83 5.05 0.03 6.48
CA TRP A 83 5.13 -0.59 5.16
C TRP A 83 4.58 -2.02 5.18
N GLU A 84 5.06 -2.85 6.11
CA GLU A 84 4.59 -4.24 6.21
C GLU A 84 3.10 -4.31 6.58
N ALA A 85 2.63 -3.47 7.52
CA ALA A 85 1.21 -3.43 7.88
C ALA A 85 0.30 -3.09 6.68
N ILE A 86 0.68 -2.10 5.86
CA ILE A 86 -0.07 -1.75 4.65
C ILE A 86 0.04 -2.88 3.62
N ARG A 87 1.25 -3.41 3.37
CA ARG A 87 1.49 -4.48 2.40
C ARG A 87 0.68 -5.75 2.69
N THR A 88 0.58 -6.14 3.95
CA THR A 88 -0.16 -7.36 4.36
C THR A 88 -1.66 -7.17 4.38
N SER A 89 -2.13 -5.93 4.52
CA SER A 89 -3.56 -5.60 4.62
C SER A 89 -4.13 -5.00 3.35
N LEU A 90 -3.32 -4.82 2.29
CA LEU A 90 -3.74 -4.24 1.03
C LEU A 90 -4.83 -5.10 0.39
N HIS A 91 -5.98 -4.48 0.12
CA HIS A 91 -7.16 -5.18 -0.36
C HIS A 91 -7.97 -4.31 -1.34
N PHE A 92 -8.67 -4.96 -2.28
CA PHE A 92 -9.33 -4.29 -3.40
C PHE A 92 -10.82 -4.62 -3.53
N SER A 93 -11.36 -5.50 -2.67
CA SER A 93 -12.74 -6.01 -2.75
C SER A 93 -13.20 -6.52 -1.40
N ASN A 94 -14.51 -6.55 -1.11
CA ASN A 94 -14.97 -7.11 0.15
C ASN A 94 -14.88 -8.65 0.14
N ASN A 95 -14.25 -9.24 1.16
CA ASN A 95 -14.14 -10.70 1.30
C ASN A 95 -15.47 -11.41 1.62
N GLU A 96 -16.47 -10.67 2.09
CA GLU A 96 -17.82 -11.19 2.37
C GLU A 96 -18.68 -11.24 1.10
N GLU A 97 -18.33 -10.47 0.07
CA GLU A 97 -18.97 -10.49 -1.25
C GLU A 97 -18.34 -11.53 -2.18
N LYS A 98 -17.88 -12.67 -1.64
CA LYS A 98 -17.44 -13.78 -2.48
C LYS A 98 -18.61 -14.23 -3.36
N GLN A 99 -18.58 -13.84 -4.64
CA GLN A 99 -19.38 -14.51 -5.66
C GLN A 99 -19.11 -16.00 -5.55
N GLU A 100 -20.17 -16.78 -5.33
CA GLU A 100 -20.10 -18.24 -5.40
C GLU A 100 -19.34 -18.60 -6.69
N ARG A 101 -18.23 -19.33 -6.57
CA ARG A 101 -17.56 -19.87 -7.74
C ARG A 101 -18.59 -20.74 -8.45
N GLY A 102 -19.08 -20.27 -9.60
CA GLY A 102 -19.92 -21.06 -10.48
C GLY A 102 -19.26 -22.41 -10.69
N LYS A 103 -20.02 -23.47 -10.40
CA LYS A 103 -19.63 -24.86 -10.65
C LYS A 103 -19.40 -25.11 -12.14
#